data_AF-A0AAN0JSP8-F1
#
_entry.id   AF-A0AAN0JSP8-F1
#
_cell.length_a   1.000
_cell.length_b   1.000
_cell.length_c   1.000
_cell.angle_alpha   90.00
_cell.angle_beta   90.00
_cell.angle_gamma   90.00
#
_symmetry.space_group_name_H-M   'P 1'
#
loop_
_entity.id
_entity.type
_entity.pdbx_description
1 polymer ?
#
loop_
_entity_poly.entity_id
_entity_poly.type
_entity_poly.pdbx_seq_one_letter_code
_entity_poly.pdbx_strand_id
1 'polypeptide(L)'
;MVGYISDDEVFNEINPFRFLLTGVIWLVRNGTNNVNKSMYVECSRNSRGISMNNFVRITSARAAIGHDDKERVVLARVEGKSLVRGLKL
;
A
#
# COMPACT_ATOMS: atom_id res chain seq x y z
N MET A 1 -10.41 8.20 0.95
CA MET A 1 -10.60 6.74 1.06
C MET A 1 -9.25 6.05 0.92
N VAL A 2 -9.02 4.97 1.67
CA VAL A 2 -7.86 4.07 1.52
C VAL A 2 -8.34 2.63 1.66
N GLY A 3 -7.82 1.70 0.85
CA GLY A 3 -8.14 0.28 0.94
C GLY A 3 -8.33 -0.38 -0.42
N TYR A 4 -9.06 -1.49 -0.41
CA TYR A 4 -9.47 -2.23 -1.61
C TYR A 4 -10.80 -1.68 -2.11
N ILE A 5 -10.90 -1.48 -3.42
CA ILE A 5 -12.03 -0.84 -4.09
C ILE A 5 -12.43 -1.74 -5.25
N SER A 6 -13.73 -1.97 -5.46
CA SER A 6 -14.24 -2.72 -6.60
C SER A 6 -14.33 -1.84 -7.85
N ASP A 7 -14.41 -2.47 -9.02
CA ASP A 7 -14.60 -1.75 -10.28
C ASP A 7 -15.89 -0.91 -10.26
N ASP A 8 -16.98 -1.44 -9.69
CA ASP A 8 -18.24 -0.70 -9.55
C ASP A 8 -18.11 0.60 -8.73
N GLU A 9 -17.27 0.60 -7.69
CA GLU A 9 -16.97 1.80 -6.91
C GLU A 9 -16.05 2.76 -7.68
N VAL A 10 -15.08 2.24 -8.43
CA VAL A 10 -14.17 3.06 -9.27
C VAL A 10 -14.94 3.78 -10.37
N PHE A 11 -15.90 3.11 -11.01
CA PHE A 11 -16.69 3.64 -12.14
C PHE A 11 -18.01 4.31 -11.71
N ASN A 12 -18.18 4.59 -10.42
CA ASN A 12 -19.38 5.25 -9.91
C ASN A 12 -19.50 6.69 -10.43
N GLU A 13 -20.58 6.99 -11.17
CA GLU A 13 -20.82 8.33 -11.75
C GLU A 13 -21.49 9.32 -10.77
N ILE A 14 -22.07 8.85 -9.67
CA ILE A 14 -22.76 9.69 -8.67
C ILE A 14 -21.74 10.44 -7.80
N ASN A 15 -20.64 9.78 -7.43
CA ASN A 15 -19.54 10.36 -6.66
C ASN A 15 -18.18 9.90 -7.23
N PRO A 16 -17.79 10.41 -8.41
CA PRO A 16 -16.60 9.94 -9.11
C PRO A 16 -15.31 10.35 -8.40
N PHE A 17 -14.30 9.48 -8.44
CA PHE A 17 -12.96 9.82 -7.97
C PHE A 17 -12.36 10.94 -8.83
N ARG A 18 -11.96 12.05 -8.19
CA ARG A 18 -11.15 13.10 -8.83
C ARG A 18 -9.68 12.70 -8.97
N PHE A 19 -9.18 11.96 -7.98
CA PHE A 19 -7.84 11.40 -7.96
C PHE A 19 -7.92 9.98 -7.45
N LEU A 20 -7.28 9.06 -8.18
CA LEU A 20 -7.15 7.66 -7.79
C LEU A 20 -5.72 7.23 -8.09
N LEU A 21 -5.07 6.64 -7.09
CA LEU A 21 -3.73 6.10 -7.17
C LEU A 21 -3.75 4.69 -6.60
N THR A 22 -3.00 3.78 -7.21
CA THR A 22 -2.86 2.41 -6.73
C THR A 22 -1.47 2.20 -6.13
N GLY A 23 -1.39 1.28 -5.19
CA GLY A 23 -0.15 0.88 -4.54
C GLY A 23 -0.17 -0.62 -4.24
N VAL A 24 0.87 -1.10 -3.56
CA VAL A 24 0.98 -2.49 -3.11
C VAL A 24 1.26 -2.48 -1.61
N ILE A 25 0.53 -3.31 -0.88
CA ILE A 25 0.39 -3.40 0.58
C ILE A 25 -0.35 -2.21 1.19
N TRP A 26 -1.54 -2.48 1.74
CA TRP A 26 -2.22 -1.55 2.63
C TRP A 26 -1.64 -1.62 4.05
N LEU A 27 -0.79 -0.64 4.38
CA LEU A 27 0.05 -0.64 5.58
C LEU A 27 -0.72 -0.56 6.91
N VAL A 28 -1.68 0.37 7.01
CA VAL A 28 -2.40 0.67 8.26
C VAL A 28 -3.90 0.74 8.00
N ARG A 29 -4.67 -0.05 8.76
CA ARG A 29 -6.13 -0.05 8.73
C ARG A 29 -6.66 0.21 10.14
N ASN A 30 -7.47 1.26 10.30
CA ASN A 30 -8.01 1.70 11.59
C ASN A 30 -6.92 1.81 12.67
N GLY A 31 -5.80 2.49 12.34
CA GLY A 31 -4.67 2.68 13.25
C GLY A 31 -3.83 1.43 13.55
N THR A 32 -4.15 0.27 12.97
CA THR A 32 -3.45 -1.00 13.23
C THR A 32 -2.66 -1.46 12.01
N ASN A 33 -1.49 -2.09 12.25
CA ASN A 33 -0.69 -2.72 11.19
C ASN A 33 -1.53 -3.75 10.42
N ASN A 34 -1.58 -3.62 9.09
CA ASN A 34 -2.37 -4.46 8.19
C ASN A 34 -1.51 -5.23 7.16
N VAL A 35 -0.18 -5.16 7.26
CA VAL A 35 0.76 -5.73 6.27
C VAL A 35 0.53 -7.23 6.04
N ASN A 36 0.44 -8.04 7.08
CA ASN A 36 0.24 -9.49 6.94
C ASN A 36 -1.09 -9.85 6.24
N LYS A 37 -2.16 -9.10 6.53
CA LYS A 37 -3.46 -9.31 5.89
C LYS A 37 -3.39 -8.92 4.42
N SER A 38 -2.76 -7.78 4.12
CA SER A 38 -2.55 -7.33 2.75
C SER A 38 -1.68 -8.28 1.93
N MET A 39 -0.63 -8.85 2.52
CA MET A 39 0.17 -9.88 1.85
C MET A 39 -0.69 -11.06 1.40
N TYR A 40 -1.64 -11.50 2.23
CA TYR A 40 -2.52 -12.61 1.88
C TYR A 40 -3.51 -12.24 0.77
N VAL A 41 -4.08 -11.04 0.82
CA VAL A 41 -5.07 -10.57 -0.16
C VAL A 41 -4.44 -10.25 -1.51
N GLU A 42 -3.26 -9.66 -1.53
CA GLU A 42 -2.64 -9.12 -2.75
C GLU A 42 -1.65 -10.09 -3.41
N CYS A 43 -1.24 -11.17 -2.73
CA CYS A 43 -0.32 -12.15 -3.32
C CYS A 43 -1.07 -13.08 -4.29
N SER A 44 -0.80 -12.93 -5.58
CA SER A 44 -1.22 -13.93 -6.57
C SER A 44 -0.41 -15.21 -6.42
N ARG A 45 -1.04 -16.39 -6.58
CA ARG A 45 -0.36 -17.70 -6.45
C ARG A 45 0.73 -17.94 -7.51
N ASN A 46 0.80 -17.13 -8.57
CA ASN A 46 1.58 -17.41 -9.79
C ASN A 46 2.49 -16.26 -10.26
N SER A 47 3.08 -15.47 -9.34
CA SER A 47 3.91 -14.32 -9.73
C SER A 47 5.31 -14.72 -10.22
N ARG A 48 5.69 -14.34 -11.45
CA ARG A 48 7.06 -14.51 -12.01
C ARG A 48 7.99 -13.34 -11.60
N GLY A 49 8.20 -13.14 -10.30
CA GLY A 49 8.98 -12.01 -9.77
C GLY A 49 9.46 -12.20 -8.33
N ILE A 50 9.84 -11.10 -7.67
CA ILE A 50 10.13 -11.10 -6.22
C ILE A 50 8.85 -11.52 -5.48
N SER A 51 8.94 -12.54 -4.62
CA SER A 51 7.80 -12.98 -3.83
C SER A 51 7.27 -11.83 -2.96
N MET A 52 5.95 -11.77 -2.75
CA MET A 52 5.34 -10.75 -1.88
C MET A 52 6.00 -10.72 -0.49
N ASN A 53 6.36 -11.90 0.02
CA ASN A 53 7.12 -12.03 1.27
C ASN A 53 8.49 -11.35 1.21
N ASN A 54 9.24 -11.52 0.11
CA ASN A 54 10.50 -10.81 -0.07
C ASN A 54 10.28 -9.31 -0.21
N PHE A 55 9.28 -8.87 -0.97
CA PHE A 55 8.97 -7.45 -1.14
C PHE A 55 8.73 -6.75 0.20
N VAL A 56 7.98 -7.36 1.11
CA VAL A 56 7.72 -6.83 2.46
C VAL A 56 8.99 -6.85 3.33
N ARG A 57 9.76 -7.95 3.29
CA ARG A 57 10.84 -8.20 4.24
C ARG A 57 12.20 -7.60 3.87
N ILE A 58 12.42 -7.18 2.62
CA ILE A 58 13.69 -6.54 2.27
C ILE A 58 13.72 -5.07 2.72
N THR A 59 14.88 -4.66 3.21
CA THR A 59 15.18 -3.25 3.47
C THR A 59 15.38 -2.54 2.14
N SER A 60 14.64 -1.45 1.88
CA SER A 60 14.80 -0.62 0.69
C SER A 60 14.27 0.80 0.92
N ALA A 61 14.40 1.67 -0.09
CA ALA A 61 13.68 2.94 -0.13
C ALA A 61 12.16 2.67 -0.19
N ARG A 62 11.35 3.49 0.48
CA ARG A 62 9.88 3.35 0.53
C ARG A 62 9.21 4.71 0.39
N ALA A 63 8.02 4.70 -0.20
CA ALA A 63 7.11 5.83 -0.20
C ALA A 63 5.70 5.33 0.15
N ALA A 64 4.94 6.13 0.88
CA ALA A 64 3.57 5.83 1.26
C ALA A 64 2.73 7.10 1.31
N ILE A 65 1.42 6.92 1.07
CA ILE A 65 0.39 7.94 1.21
C ILE A 65 -0.69 7.41 2.16
N GLY A 66 -1.23 8.29 3.00
CA GLY A 66 -2.31 7.95 3.91
C GLY A 66 -2.99 9.20 4.45
N HIS A 67 -3.70 9.05 5.56
CA HIS A 67 -4.27 10.17 6.30
C HIS A 67 -4.15 9.93 7.81
N ASP A 68 -4.24 11.01 8.58
CA ASP A 68 -4.31 10.93 10.04
C ASP A 68 -5.76 10.92 10.55
N ASP A 69 -5.92 10.98 11.88
CA ASP A 69 -7.20 11.02 12.60
C ASP A 69 -7.96 12.35 12.42
N LYS A 70 -7.32 13.35 11.82
CA LYS A 70 -7.91 14.65 11.44
C LYS A 70 -8.15 14.76 9.94
N GLU A 71 -8.14 13.62 9.24
CA GLU A 71 -8.37 13.51 7.79
C GLU A 71 -7.38 14.29 6.92
N ARG A 72 -6.21 14.65 7.47
CA ARG A 72 -5.17 15.34 6.71
C ARG A 72 -4.36 14.33 5.91
N VAL A 73 -4.04 14.66 4.67
CA VAL A 73 -3.19 13.82 3.82
C VAL A 73 -1.78 13.76 4.39
N VAL A 74 -1.23 12.56 4.49
CA VAL A 74 0.15 12.29 4.95
C VAL A 74 0.94 11.66 3.80
N LEU A 75 2.09 12.27 3.49
CA LEU A 75 3.07 11.74 2.55
C LEU A 75 4.31 11.33 3.33
N ALA A 76 4.71 10.07 3.23
CA ALA A 76 5.90 9.53 3.87
C ALA A 76 6.88 9.03 2.82
N ARG A 77 8.16 9.39 2.99
CA ARG A 77 9.26 8.93 2.13
C ARG A 77 10.47 8.57 2.98
N VAL A 78 11.07 7.44 2.67
CA VAL A 78 12.33 7.00 3.24
C VAL A 78 13.28 6.65 2.12
N GLU A 79 14.46 7.27 2.13
CA GLU A 79 15.52 6.95 1.19
C GLU A 79 16.20 5.60 1.53
N GLY A 80 16.75 4.95 0.51
CA GLY A 80 17.36 3.64 0.70
C GLY A 80 17.93 3.06 -0.58
N LYS A 81 18.48 1.87 -0.44
CA LYS A 81 18.96 1.00 -1.51
C LYS A 81 18.61 -0.42 -1.14
N SER A 82 17.92 -1.14 -2.03
CA SER A 82 17.46 -2.51 -1.78
C SER A 82 18.61 -3.38 -1.27
N LEU A 83 18.34 -4.13 -0.19
CA LEU A 83 19.28 -5.02 0.49
C LEU A 83 20.46 -4.32 1.19
N VAL A 84 20.51 -2.98 1.21
CA VAL A 84 21.61 -2.21 1.81
C VAL A 84 21.12 -1.31 2.94
N ARG A 85 20.12 -0.45 2.70
CA ARG A 85 19.67 0.57 3.65
C ARG A 85 18.26 1.08 3.34
N GLY A 86 17.54 1.60 4.33
CA GLY A 86 16.13 2.01 4.24
C GLY A 86 15.26 1.27 5.25
N LEU A 87 14.02 0.94 4.90
CA LEU A 87 13.08 0.22 5.77
C LEU A 87 12.41 -0.98 5.08
N LYS A 88 11.94 -1.90 5.92
CA LYS A 88 10.99 -2.96 5.59
C LYS A 88 9.57 -2.43 5.76
N LEU A 89 8.58 -3.15 5.24
CA LEU A 89 7.17 -2.85 5.48
C LEU A 89 6.69 -3.56 6.76
#